data_AF-A0A7S4UBW4-F1
#
_entry.id   AF-A0A7S4UBW4-F1
#
_cell.length_a   1.000
_cell.length_b   1.000
_cell.length_c   1.000
_cell.angle_alpha   90.00
_cell.angle_beta   90.00
_cell.angle_gamma   90.00
#
_symmetry.space_group_name_H-M   'P 1'
#
loop_
_entity.id
_entity.type
_entity.pdbx_description
1 polymer ?
#
loop_
_entity_poly.entity_id
_entity_poly.type
_entity_poly.pdbx_seq_one_letter_code
_entity_poly.pdbx_strand_id
1 'polypeptide(L)'
;VDYWLAKGAPPSKLTLGVGTYGRGWKLADPQKSSGFNAPAVGPSSPGQATGEAGYAAHYEILEHLRAGATRVYDEERQCPYIVTRGGEWIGYDDAESVQAKVRFARAKGLRGTMVWALDLDDFTGHYSGGIKYPLISLLLGPGGPDPVSPPTPPP
;
A
#
# COMPACT_ATOMS: atom_id res chain seq x y z
N VAL A 1 16.08 -3.81 -3.26
CA VAL A 1 16.50 -3.53 -4.65
C VAL A 1 18.01 -3.58 -4.80
N ASP A 2 18.75 -2.74 -4.06
CA ASP A 2 20.21 -2.62 -4.22
C ASP A 2 20.97 -3.93 -4.04
N TYR A 3 20.52 -4.80 -3.12
CA TYR A 3 21.10 -6.13 -2.96
C TYR A 3 21.07 -6.97 -4.26
N TRP A 4 19.93 -7.01 -4.95
CA TRP A 4 19.80 -7.78 -6.20
C TRP A 4 20.65 -7.20 -7.33
N LEU A 5 20.71 -5.87 -7.42
CA LEU A 5 21.57 -5.17 -8.37
C LEU A 5 23.05 -5.47 -8.11
N ALA A 6 23.49 -5.41 -6.85
CA ALA A 6 24.86 -5.73 -6.44
C ALA A 6 25.22 -7.20 -6.69
N LYS A 7 24.24 -8.11 -6.73
CA LYS A 7 24.42 -9.52 -7.09
C LYS A 7 24.33 -9.80 -8.60
N GLY A 8 24.25 -8.77 -9.43
CA GLY A 8 24.32 -8.87 -10.88
C GLY A 8 22.97 -9.06 -11.58
N ALA A 9 21.84 -8.93 -10.88
CA ALA A 9 20.54 -8.93 -11.55
C ALA A 9 20.39 -7.65 -12.40
N PRO A 10 20.11 -7.76 -13.71
CA PRO A 10 19.94 -6.57 -14.56
C PRO A 10 18.74 -5.72 -14.09
N PRO A 11 18.87 -4.39 -13.95
CA PRO A 11 17.77 -3.51 -13.57
C PRO A 11 16.51 -3.71 -14.43
N SER A 12 16.69 -3.86 -15.74
CA SER A 12 15.63 -4.09 -16.73
C SER A 12 14.89 -5.44 -16.61
N LYS A 13 15.32 -6.32 -15.70
CA LYS A 13 14.64 -7.57 -15.34
C LYS A 13 14.05 -7.55 -13.94
N LEU A 14 14.31 -6.51 -13.14
CA LEU A 14 13.77 -6.37 -11.79
C LEU A 14 12.54 -5.49 -11.78
N THR A 15 11.54 -5.87 -10.98
CA THR A 15 10.38 -5.06 -10.66
C THR A 15 10.36 -4.72 -9.17
N LEU A 16 9.82 -3.56 -8.82
CA LEU A 16 9.56 -3.20 -7.42
C LEU A 16 8.15 -3.65 -7.03
N GLY A 17 8.03 -4.51 -6.03
CA GLY A 17 6.74 -4.90 -5.46
C GLY A 17 6.12 -3.77 -4.65
N VAL A 18 4.83 -3.51 -4.87
CA VAL A 18 4.01 -2.54 -4.14
C VAL A 18 2.80 -3.27 -3.57
N GLY A 19 2.53 -3.07 -2.28
CA GLY A 19 1.40 -3.68 -1.58
C GLY A 19 0.20 -2.75 -1.55
N THR A 20 -0.99 -3.23 -1.91
CA THR A 20 -2.28 -2.54 -1.72
C THR A 20 -2.93 -3.01 -0.41
N TYR A 21 -2.11 -3.21 0.62
CA TYR A 21 -2.52 -3.68 1.94
C TYR A 21 -1.62 -3.07 3.01
N GLY A 22 -2.02 -3.22 4.27
CA GLY A 22 -1.21 -2.87 5.43
C GLY A 22 -0.99 -4.04 6.37
N ARG A 23 0.04 -3.92 7.21
CA ARG A 23 0.28 -4.79 8.36
C ARG A 23 -0.01 -4.03 9.64
N GLY A 24 -0.69 -4.69 10.57
CA GLY A 24 -1.28 -4.04 11.73
C GLY A 24 -0.96 -4.69 13.07
N TRP A 25 -0.91 -3.86 14.10
CA TRP A 25 -0.61 -4.24 15.48
C TRP A 25 -1.56 -3.55 16.45
N LYS A 26 -1.87 -4.24 17.56
CA LYS A 26 -2.52 -3.64 18.71
C LYS A 26 -1.46 -2.98 19.59
N LEU A 27 -1.52 -1.65 19.74
CA LEU A 27 -0.58 -0.91 20.59
C LEU A 27 -0.78 -1.28 22.05
N ALA A 28 0.32 -1.38 22.80
CA ALA A 28 0.28 -1.62 24.24
C ALA A 28 -0.31 -0.42 24.99
N ASP A 29 0.08 0.79 24.58
CA ASP A 29 -0.46 2.05 25.09
C ASP A 29 -0.41 3.13 24.00
N PRO A 30 -1.52 3.35 23.28
CA PRO A 30 -1.58 4.32 22.17
C PRO A 30 -1.45 5.78 22.62
N GLN A 31 -1.69 6.10 23.91
CA GLN A 31 -1.54 7.46 24.44
C GLN A 31 -0.07 7.77 24.76
N LYS A 32 0.72 6.74 25.07
CA LYS A 32 2.15 6.88 25.38
C LYS A 32 3.04 6.84 24.14
N SER A 33 2.78 5.94 23.20
CA SER A 33 3.57 5.81 21.97
C SER A 33 2.78 5.18 20.84
N SER A 34 2.86 5.79 19.66
CA SER A 34 2.14 5.35 18.45
C SER A 34 2.96 5.55 17.16
N GLY A 35 4.26 5.85 17.30
CA GLY A 35 5.18 5.95 16.18
C GLY A 35 5.76 4.60 15.74
N PHE A 36 6.72 4.64 14.82
CA PHE A 36 7.50 3.46 14.46
C PHE A 36 8.15 2.82 15.69
N ASN A 37 8.16 1.49 15.76
CA ASN A 37 8.63 0.69 16.91
C ASN A 37 7.89 0.95 18.24
N ALA A 38 6.71 1.56 18.23
CA ALA A 38 5.87 1.62 19.42
C ALA A 38 5.56 0.19 19.94
N PRO A 39 5.58 -0.05 21.27
CA PRO A 39 5.29 -1.37 21.82
C PRO A 39 3.89 -1.86 21.44
N ALA A 40 3.80 -3.13 21.03
CA ALA A 40 2.56 -3.79 20.66
C ALA A 40 2.32 -5.04 21.51
N VAL A 41 1.05 -5.38 21.74
CA VAL A 41 0.63 -6.57 22.49
C VAL A 41 0.16 -7.71 21.59
N GLY A 42 0.08 -7.47 20.28
CA GLY A 42 -0.35 -8.47 19.31
C GLY A 42 -0.65 -7.87 17.93
N PRO A 43 -1.15 -8.70 17.00
CA PRO A 43 -1.66 -8.21 15.71
C PRO A 43 -2.90 -7.31 15.92
N SER A 44 -3.19 -6.44 14.95
CA SER A 44 -4.50 -5.77 14.89
C SER A 44 -5.64 -6.77 14.67
N SER A 45 -6.86 -6.36 14.98
CA SER A 45 -8.06 -7.14 14.69
C SER A 45 -8.13 -7.51 13.20
N PRO A 46 -8.70 -8.68 12.85
CA PRO A 46 -8.94 -9.03 11.46
C PRO A 46 -9.92 -8.05 10.81
N GLY A 47 -9.62 -7.65 9.57
CA GLY A 47 -10.55 -6.88 8.75
C GLY A 47 -11.82 -7.68 8.42
N GLN A 48 -12.93 -6.99 8.17
CA GLN A 48 -14.22 -7.64 7.90
C GLN A 48 -14.18 -8.50 6.62
N ALA A 49 -13.46 -8.05 5.61
CA ALA A 49 -13.37 -8.72 4.32
C ALA A 49 -12.15 -9.64 4.23
N THR A 50 -10.99 -9.18 4.72
CA THR A 50 -9.76 -9.99 4.69
C THR A 50 -9.77 -11.13 5.70
N GLY A 51 -10.39 -10.95 6.87
CA GLY A 51 -10.52 -11.98 7.90
C GLY A 51 -9.20 -12.42 8.55
N GLU A 52 -8.08 -11.72 8.29
CA GLU A 52 -6.75 -12.07 8.78
C GLU A 52 -6.27 -11.05 9.82
N ALA A 53 -5.94 -11.52 11.03
CA ALA A 53 -5.41 -10.65 12.08
C ALA A 53 -4.03 -10.08 11.67
N GLY A 54 -3.84 -8.78 11.90
CA GLY A 54 -2.60 -8.09 11.54
C GLY A 54 -2.44 -7.81 10.05
N TYR A 55 -3.51 -7.95 9.27
CA TYR A 55 -3.56 -7.68 7.84
C TYR A 55 -4.82 -6.88 7.52
N ALA A 56 -4.69 -5.87 6.66
CA ALA A 56 -5.84 -5.07 6.23
C ALA A 56 -5.68 -4.67 4.77
N ALA A 57 -6.73 -4.83 3.97
CA ALA A 57 -6.76 -4.32 2.60
C ALA A 57 -6.75 -2.79 2.59
N HIS A 58 -6.34 -2.16 1.48
CA HIS A 58 -6.36 -0.70 1.36
C HIS A 58 -7.77 -0.13 1.60
N TYR A 59 -8.81 -0.77 1.08
CA TYR A 59 -10.19 -0.32 1.29
C TYR A 59 -10.63 -0.42 2.77
N GLU A 60 -10.14 -1.40 3.54
CA GLU A 60 -10.42 -1.50 5.00
C GLU A 60 -9.67 -0.39 5.77
N ILE A 61 -8.46 -0.03 5.32
CA ILE A 61 -7.72 1.10 5.88
C ILE A 61 -8.44 2.43 5.61
N LEU A 62 -8.99 2.61 4.40
CA LEU A 62 -9.80 3.78 4.06
C LEU A 62 -11.08 3.86 4.91
N GLU A 63 -11.68 2.72 5.24
CA GLU A 63 -12.82 2.66 6.17
C GLU A 63 -12.43 3.16 7.57
N HIS A 64 -11.29 2.71 8.11
CA HIS A 64 -10.78 3.21 9.38
C HIS A 64 -10.52 4.72 9.36
N LEU A 65 -9.98 5.25 8.26
CA LEU A 65 -9.79 6.69 8.07
C LEU A 65 -11.13 7.45 8.07
N ARG A 66 -12.15 6.94 7.39
CA ARG A 66 -13.51 7.52 7.43
C ARG A 66 -14.12 7.46 8.84
N ALA A 67 -13.81 6.41 9.61
CA ALA A 67 -14.21 6.27 11.01
C ALA A 67 -13.41 7.17 11.99
N GLY A 68 -12.45 7.95 11.48
CA GLY A 68 -11.68 8.91 12.26
C GLY A 68 -10.37 8.37 12.84
N ALA A 69 -9.76 7.37 12.20
CA ALA A 69 -8.36 7.03 12.45
C ALA A 69 -7.44 8.20 12.07
N THR A 70 -6.32 8.34 12.81
CA THR A 70 -5.32 9.37 12.54
C THR A 70 -4.29 8.85 11.56
N ARG A 71 -4.12 9.50 10.41
CA ARG A 71 -3.02 9.23 9.47
C ARG A 71 -1.77 10.00 9.89
N VAL A 72 -0.63 9.32 9.86
CA VAL A 72 0.71 9.94 9.99
C VAL A 72 1.58 9.45 8.84
N TYR A 73 2.34 10.37 8.23
CA TYR A 73 3.35 10.03 7.23
C TYR A 73 4.72 9.98 7.88
N ASP A 74 5.43 8.84 7.75
CA ASP A 74 6.80 8.69 8.24
C ASP A 74 7.77 9.15 7.14
N GLU A 75 8.30 10.37 7.30
CA GLU A 75 9.23 10.98 6.34
C GLU A 75 10.54 10.19 6.18
N GLU A 76 11.01 9.52 7.24
CA GLU A 76 12.24 8.73 7.19
C GLU A 76 12.05 7.47 6.33
N ARG A 77 10.88 6.81 6.47
CA ARG A 77 10.56 5.54 5.80
C ARG A 77 9.80 5.72 4.49
N GLN A 78 9.30 6.94 4.22
CA GLN A 78 8.51 7.30 3.04
C GLN A 78 7.25 6.44 2.90
N CYS A 79 6.56 6.18 4.02
CA CYS A 79 5.29 5.47 4.04
C CYS A 79 4.37 5.97 5.17
N PRO A 80 3.04 5.88 4.98
CA PRO A 80 2.09 6.21 6.02
C PRO A 80 1.82 5.06 6.99
N TYR A 81 1.30 5.43 8.15
CA TYR A 81 0.55 4.54 9.03
C TYR A 81 -0.71 5.23 9.55
N ILE A 82 -1.67 4.44 10.03
CA ILE A 82 -2.83 4.94 10.76
C ILE A 82 -2.82 4.47 12.21
N VAL A 83 -3.41 5.28 13.08
CA VAL A 83 -3.75 4.90 14.45
C VAL A 83 -5.28 5.00 14.61
N THR A 84 -5.94 3.87 14.81
CA THR A 84 -7.39 3.83 15.01
C THR A 84 -7.75 4.36 16.41
N ARG A 85 -8.99 4.82 16.60
CA ARG A 85 -9.49 5.20 17.93
C ARG A 85 -9.43 4.05 18.94
N GLY A 86 -9.45 2.81 18.45
CA GLY A 86 -9.29 1.60 19.25
C GLY A 86 -7.84 1.30 19.63
N GLY A 87 -6.85 2.11 19.24
CA GLY A 87 -5.44 1.86 19.56
C GLY A 87 -4.78 0.79 18.68
N GLU A 88 -5.25 0.62 17.45
CA GLU A 88 -4.57 -0.22 16.46
C GLU A 88 -3.72 0.64 15.56
N TRP A 89 -2.50 0.18 15.28
CA TRP A 89 -1.54 0.80 14.39
C TRP A 89 -1.47 -0.02 13.12
N ILE A 90 -1.62 0.60 11.94
CA ILE A 90 -1.56 -0.10 10.65
C ILE A 90 -0.64 0.67 9.71
N GLY A 91 0.51 0.08 9.37
CA GLY A 91 1.44 0.61 8.38
C GLY A 91 1.06 0.12 7.00
N TYR A 92 1.01 1.02 6.02
CA TYR A 92 0.44 0.73 4.70
C TYR A 92 1.05 1.60 3.60
N ASP A 93 0.54 1.46 2.38
CA ASP A 93 0.84 2.34 1.25
C ASP A 93 -0.39 3.18 0.88
N ASP A 94 -0.16 4.45 0.54
CA ASP A 94 -1.16 5.32 -0.06
C ASP A 94 -0.61 6.00 -1.32
N ALA A 95 -1.38 6.94 -1.90
CA ALA A 95 -1.00 7.62 -3.12
C ALA A 95 0.38 8.30 -3.03
N GLU A 96 0.73 8.86 -1.88
CA GLU A 96 1.99 9.57 -1.66
C GLU A 96 3.18 8.61 -1.65
N SER A 97 3.09 7.52 -0.87
CA SER A 97 4.17 6.52 -0.80
C SER A 97 4.29 5.70 -2.08
N VAL A 98 3.18 5.38 -2.75
CA VAL A 98 3.18 4.69 -4.05
C VAL A 98 3.89 5.54 -5.11
N GLN A 99 3.59 6.84 -5.19
CA GLN A 99 4.28 7.74 -6.12
C GLN A 99 5.78 7.85 -5.81
N ALA A 100 6.17 7.90 -4.53
CA ALA A 100 7.58 7.89 -4.13
C ALA A 100 8.28 6.61 -4.58
N LYS A 101 7.66 5.45 -4.40
CA LYS A 101 8.17 4.13 -4.85
C LYS A 101 8.28 4.03 -6.37
N VAL A 102 7.30 4.56 -7.12
CA VAL A 102 7.36 4.61 -8.59
C VAL A 102 8.52 5.49 -9.06
N ARG A 103 8.72 6.68 -8.45
CA ARG A 103 9.88 7.54 -8.74
C ARG A 103 11.20 6.83 -8.45
N PHE A 104 11.28 6.14 -7.32
CA PHE A 104 12.46 5.34 -6.96
C PHE A 104 12.75 4.23 -7.98
N ALA A 105 11.74 3.46 -8.39
CA ALA A 105 11.89 2.39 -9.38
C ALA A 105 12.38 2.93 -10.74
N ARG A 106 11.82 4.07 -11.19
CA ARG A 106 12.25 4.77 -12.41
C ARG A 106 13.69 5.26 -12.30
N ALA A 107 14.06 5.91 -11.20
CA ALA A 107 15.41 6.42 -10.98
C ALA A 107 16.48 5.31 -10.94
N LYS A 108 16.10 4.10 -10.50
CA LYS A 108 16.97 2.91 -10.49
C LYS A 108 16.98 2.15 -11.83
N GLY A 109 16.23 2.60 -12.84
CA GLY A 109 16.13 1.92 -14.15
C GLY A 109 15.50 0.53 -14.06
N LEU A 110 14.62 0.30 -13.08
CA LEU A 110 13.91 -0.96 -12.95
C LEU A 110 12.92 -1.16 -14.10
N ARG A 111 12.58 -2.42 -14.42
CA ARG A 111 11.61 -2.76 -15.46
C ARG A 111 10.24 -2.13 -15.22
N GLY A 112 9.87 -1.95 -13.95
CA GLY A 112 8.59 -1.40 -13.54
C GLY A 112 8.23 -1.84 -12.13
N THR A 113 6.93 -1.91 -11.86
CA THR A 113 6.37 -2.33 -10.58
C THR A 113 5.54 -3.60 -10.72
N MET A 114 5.46 -4.37 -9.65
CA MET A 114 4.51 -5.46 -9.48
C MET A 114 3.56 -5.06 -8.34
N VAL A 115 2.29 -5.46 -8.41
CA VAL A 115 1.32 -5.18 -7.34
C VAL A 115 0.86 -6.45 -6.65
N TRP A 116 0.74 -6.39 -5.33
CA TRP A 116 0.06 -7.37 -4.51
C TRP A 116 -1.01 -6.65 -3.65
N ALA A 117 -2.30 -6.81 -3.90
CA ALA A 117 -2.95 -7.51 -5.01
C ALA A 117 -4.10 -6.65 -5.58
N LEU A 118 -4.67 -7.05 -6.71
CA LEU A 118 -5.72 -6.27 -7.38
C LEU A 118 -6.95 -6.08 -6.50
N ASP A 119 -7.39 -7.14 -5.83
CA ASP A 119 -8.58 -7.18 -4.99
C ASP A 119 -8.45 -6.44 -3.65
N LEU A 120 -7.24 -5.97 -3.29
CA LEU A 120 -6.99 -5.27 -2.02
C LEU A 120 -7.01 -3.74 -2.17
N ASP A 121 -6.95 -3.23 -3.39
CA ASP A 121 -7.15 -1.80 -3.67
C ASP A 121 -8.65 -1.43 -3.56
N ASP A 122 -9.00 -0.15 -3.59
CA ASP A 122 -10.41 0.25 -3.72
C ASP A 122 -10.90 0.05 -5.16
N PHE A 123 -11.03 -1.21 -5.56
CA PHE A 123 -11.37 -1.63 -6.92
C PHE A 123 -12.78 -1.21 -7.36
N THR A 124 -13.66 -0.89 -6.40
CA THR A 124 -15.01 -0.36 -6.65
C THR A 124 -15.05 1.16 -6.71
N GLY A 125 -14.08 1.85 -6.11
CA GLY A 125 -14.08 3.29 -5.90
C GLY A 125 -15.03 3.77 -4.80
N HIS A 126 -15.54 2.86 -3.96
CA HIS A 126 -16.48 3.18 -2.87
C HIS A 126 -15.88 4.17 -1.87
N TYR A 127 -14.60 4.00 -1.58
CA TYR A 127 -13.87 4.84 -0.62
C TYR A 127 -13.24 6.08 -1.27
N SER A 128 -12.99 6.02 -2.57
CA SER A 128 -12.15 6.96 -3.33
C SER A 128 -12.94 7.85 -4.29
N GLY A 129 -14.19 8.20 -3.94
CA GLY A 129 -15.00 9.14 -4.71
C GLY A 129 -15.35 8.65 -6.12
N GLY A 130 -15.48 7.33 -6.31
CA GLY A 130 -15.75 6.69 -7.60
C GLY A 130 -14.51 6.35 -8.42
N ILE A 131 -13.31 6.74 -7.98
CA ILE A 131 -12.06 6.36 -8.64
C ILE A 131 -11.75 4.89 -8.33
N LYS A 132 -11.82 4.04 -9.34
CA LYS A 132 -11.45 2.62 -9.22
C LYS A 132 -9.93 2.48 -9.24
N TYR A 133 -9.42 1.56 -8.42
CA TYR A 133 -7.99 1.24 -8.38
C TYR A 133 -7.09 2.47 -8.13
N PRO A 134 -7.36 3.26 -7.07
CA PRO A 134 -6.66 4.52 -6.82
C PRO A 134 -5.15 4.35 -6.60
N LEU A 135 -4.68 3.21 -6.09
CA LEU A 135 -3.25 2.95 -5.94
C LEU A 135 -2.64 2.33 -7.19
N ILE A 136 -3.30 1.32 -7.76
CA ILE A 136 -2.78 0.61 -8.94
C ILE A 136 -2.68 1.54 -10.16
N SER A 137 -3.62 2.47 -10.33
CA SER A 137 -3.56 3.46 -11.43
C SER A 137 -2.30 4.32 -11.39
N LEU A 138 -1.72 4.55 -10.20
CA LEU A 138 -0.49 5.32 -10.03
C LEU A 138 0.77 4.54 -10.47
N LEU A 139 0.70 3.22 -10.53
CA LEU A 139 1.84 2.36 -10.92
C LEU A 139 2.21 2.50 -12.40
N LEU A 140 1.25 2.87 -13.25
CA LEU A 140 1.49 3.18 -14.66
C LEU A 140 2.32 4.47 -14.82
N GLY A 141 2.22 5.37 -13.83
CA GLY A 141 2.81 6.70 -13.77
C GLY A 141 2.35 7.63 -14.90
N PRO A 142 2.80 8.90 -14.91
CA PRO A 142 2.45 9.84 -15.97
C PRO A 142 3.01 9.35 -17.31
N GLY A 143 2.14 9.24 -18.32
CA GLY A 143 2.49 8.74 -19.66
C GLY A 143 2.62 7.23 -19.78
N GLY A 144 2.08 6.44 -18.84
CA GLY A 144 1.91 4.99 -19.04
C GLY A 144 1.11 4.70 -20.32
N PRO A 145 1.32 3.55 -20.98
CA PRO A 145 0.55 3.20 -22.17
C PRO A 145 -0.94 3.28 -21.84
N ASP A 146 -1.73 3.80 -22.80
CA ASP A 146 -3.19 3.73 -22.71
C ASP A 146 -3.59 2.29 -22.34
N PRO A 147 -4.66 2.10 -21.56
CA PRO A 147 -5.17 0.76 -21.25
C PRO A 147 -5.24 -0.03 -22.55
N VAL A 148 -4.42 -1.09 -22.66
CA VAL A 148 -4.45 -1.93 -23.86
C VAL A 148 -5.86 -2.49 -23.92
N SER A 149 -6.59 -2.18 -24.98
CA SER A 149 -7.94 -2.71 -25.18
C SER A 149 -7.89 -4.23 -24.98
N PRO A 150 -8.82 -4.81 -24.20
CA PRO A 150 -8.89 -6.25 -24.06
C PRO A 150 -8.91 -6.89 -25.45
N PRO A 151 -8.20 -8.01 -25.68
CA PRO A 151 -8.33 -8.72 -26.93
C PRO A 151 -9.79 -9.06 -27.17
N THR A 152 -10.28 -8.78 -28.37
CA THR A 152 -11.64 -9.16 -28.78
C THR A 152 -11.80 -10.67 -28.59
N PRO A 153 -12.85 -11.15 -27.90
CA PRO A 153 -13.11 -12.58 -27.81
C PRO A 153 -13.18 -13.18 -29.23
N PRO A 154 -12.66 -14.40 -29.45
CA PRO A 154 -12.87 -15.09 -30.72
C PRO A 154 -14.37 -15.31 -30.98
N PRO A 155 -14.78 -15.41 -32.25
CA PRO A 155 -16.17 -15.60 -32.66
C PRO A 155 -16.77 -16.94 -32.18
#